data_AF-A0A7S0GB86-F1
#
_entry.id   AF-A0A7S0GB86-F1
#
_cell.length_a   1.000
_cell.length_b   1.000
_cell.length_c   1.000
_cell.angle_alpha   90.00
_cell.angle_beta   90.00
_cell.angle_gamma   90.00
#
_symmetry.space_group_name_H-M   'P 1'
#
loop_
_entity.id
_entity.type
_entity.pdbx_description
1 polymer ?
#
loop_
_entity_poly.entity_id
_entity_poly.type
_entity_poly.pdbx_seq_one_letter_code
_entity_poly.pdbx_strand_id
1 'polypeptide(L)'
;MATPENDTREQEVKLVNEKDQCEEEIIPTADKTDKIKRSNGNVSTKAPPHGYVCAICSIPGHWIQRCPEKKKAKKRKRNTNHIPVAGVDPSQDDIAKAKALQSKMTVLSKNAPKCYCGATSRLKKVTKTQDMWEGGERSRAVGNFFFFCKYKESDKRCKFARFVDELNDSDRGQSSKDTDKN
;
A
#
# COMPACT_ATOMS: atom_id res chain seq x y z
N MET A 1 60.93 -35.30 -42.92
CA MET A 1 60.08 -36.50 -42.90
C MET A 1 58.87 -36.16 -42.05
N ALA A 2 57.71 -36.09 -42.70
CA ALA A 2 56.45 -35.64 -42.15
C ALA A 2 55.78 -36.73 -41.30
N THR A 3 55.12 -36.33 -40.22
CA THR A 3 54.20 -37.17 -39.43
C THR A 3 52.75 -36.85 -39.82
N PRO A 4 51.87 -37.85 -40.00
CA PRO A 4 50.49 -37.66 -40.45
C PRO A 4 49.51 -37.35 -39.30
N GLU A 5 48.72 -36.29 -39.51
CA GLU A 5 47.25 -36.20 -39.65
C GLU A 5 46.30 -37.17 -38.92
N ASN A 6 45.10 -36.61 -38.62
CA ASN A 6 43.83 -37.17 -38.11
C ASN A 6 43.57 -37.01 -36.58
N ASP A 7 42.40 -36.56 -36.11
CA ASP A 7 41.13 -36.21 -36.78
C ASP A 7 40.22 -35.43 -35.80
N THR A 8 39.28 -34.64 -36.36
CA THR A 8 37.97 -34.18 -35.81
C THR A 8 37.87 -33.70 -34.35
N ARG A 9 37.62 -32.43 -34.02
CA ARG A 9 36.40 -31.62 -34.30
C ARG A 9 35.09 -32.42 -34.18
N GLU A 10 34.62 -32.62 -32.96
CA GLU A 10 33.19 -32.81 -32.68
C GLU A 10 32.72 -31.76 -31.68
N GLN A 11 32.13 -30.72 -32.27
CA GLN A 11 31.11 -29.92 -31.62
C GLN A 11 29.84 -30.79 -31.63
N GLU A 12 29.42 -31.33 -30.49
CA GLU A 12 28.05 -31.83 -30.35
C GLU A 12 27.32 -31.05 -29.26
N VAL A 13 26.50 -30.13 -29.76
CA VAL A 13 25.36 -29.53 -29.07
C VAL A 13 24.31 -30.63 -28.94
N LYS A 14 24.06 -31.13 -27.73
CA LYS A 14 22.86 -31.93 -27.44
C LYS A 14 21.91 -31.11 -26.56
N LEU A 15 20.96 -30.53 -27.28
CA LEU A 15 19.69 -30.00 -26.83
C LEU A 15 18.77 -31.15 -26.39
N VAL A 16 17.86 -30.82 -25.45
CA VAL A 16 16.59 -31.44 -25.05
C VAL A 16 16.55 -32.74 -24.21
N ASN A 17 16.04 -32.52 -22.99
CA ASN A 17 14.93 -33.19 -22.29
C ASN A 17 14.89 -34.73 -22.25
N GLU A 18 14.95 -35.30 -21.04
CA GLU A 18 13.82 -36.04 -20.45
C GLU A 18 14.17 -36.55 -19.03
N LYS A 19 13.14 -36.58 -18.17
CA LYS A 19 13.05 -37.19 -16.83
C LYS A 19 13.27 -36.27 -15.63
N ASP A 20 12.30 -35.38 -15.45
CA ASP A 20 11.69 -35.13 -14.15
C ASP A 20 10.95 -36.39 -13.67
N GLN A 21 11.55 -37.12 -12.73
CA GLN A 21 10.85 -38.01 -11.80
C GLN A 21 11.46 -37.76 -10.42
N CYS A 22 11.11 -36.61 -9.82
CA CYS A 22 11.20 -36.44 -8.38
C CYS A 22 9.81 -36.74 -7.83
N GLU A 23 9.73 -37.86 -7.13
CA GLU A 23 8.55 -38.39 -6.47
C GLU A 23 7.95 -37.37 -5.50
N GLU A 24 6.62 -37.37 -5.45
CA GLU A 24 5.79 -36.64 -4.50
C GLU A 24 6.08 -37.08 -3.06
N GLU A 25 6.98 -36.38 -2.38
CA GLU A 25 6.86 -36.23 -0.93
C GLU A 25 5.65 -35.32 -0.67
N ILE A 26 4.52 -35.95 -0.39
CA ILE A 26 3.27 -35.34 0.04
C ILE A 26 3.55 -34.56 1.34
N ILE A 27 3.91 -33.29 1.21
CA ILE A 27 3.84 -32.35 2.33
C ILE A 27 2.34 -32.12 2.59
N PRO A 28 1.80 -32.44 3.77
CA PRO A 28 0.42 -32.12 4.08
C PRO A 28 0.29 -30.59 4.08
N THR A 29 -0.31 -30.04 3.04
CA THR A 29 -0.68 -28.62 3.00
C THR A 29 -1.78 -28.42 4.04
N ALA A 30 -1.38 -27.92 5.20
CA ALA A 30 -2.29 -27.48 6.25
C ALA A 30 -3.30 -26.50 5.67
N ASP A 31 -4.51 -27.01 5.45
CA ASP A 31 -5.65 -26.29 4.93
C ASP A 31 -6.05 -25.19 5.92
N LYS A 32 -5.97 -23.95 5.42
CA LYS A 32 -6.88 -22.84 5.73
C LYS A 32 -7.11 -22.55 7.22
N THR A 33 -6.23 -21.68 7.72
CA THR A 33 -6.63 -20.48 8.48
C THR A 33 -7.77 -20.67 9.48
N ASP A 34 -7.44 -21.18 10.66
CA ASP A 34 -8.18 -20.79 11.85
C ASP A 34 -8.13 -19.27 11.93
N LYS A 35 -9.24 -18.63 11.54
CA LYS A 35 -9.54 -17.28 11.97
C LYS A 35 -9.53 -17.33 13.49
N ILE A 36 -8.39 -16.98 14.09
CA ILE A 36 -8.34 -16.46 15.44
C ILE A 36 -9.21 -15.22 15.41
N LYS A 37 -10.50 -15.46 15.61
CA LYS A 37 -11.54 -14.47 15.84
C LYS A 37 -11.05 -13.80 17.10
N ARG A 38 -10.35 -12.67 16.95
CA ARG A 38 -9.87 -11.85 18.05
C ARG A 38 -11.05 -11.70 18.99
N SER A 39 -11.05 -12.47 20.08
CA SER A 39 -12.10 -12.47 21.09
C SER A 39 -11.90 -11.16 21.83
N ASN A 40 -12.50 -10.14 21.26
CA ASN A 40 -12.40 -8.79 21.75
C ASN A 40 -13.05 -8.77 23.13
N GLY A 41 -12.22 -8.71 24.16
CA GLY A 41 -12.59 -8.41 25.52
C GLY A 41 -13.23 -9.57 26.27
N ASN A 42 -12.43 -10.16 27.15
CA ASN A 42 -12.91 -10.45 28.50
C ASN A 42 -13.42 -9.12 29.10
N VAL A 43 -14.65 -8.73 28.75
CA VAL A 43 -15.33 -7.59 29.36
C VAL A 43 -15.75 -8.08 30.73
N SER A 44 -14.93 -7.69 31.70
CA SER A 44 -15.17 -7.78 33.13
C SER A 44 -16.66 -7.64 33.44
N THR A 45 -17.17 -8.54 34.27
CA THR A 45 -18.52 -8.55 34.82
C THR A 45 -18.88 -7.30 35.63
N LYS A 46 -18.02 -6.27 35.61
CA LYS A 46 -18.20 -5.01 36.32
C LYS A 46 -19.22 -4.15 35.58
N ALA A 47 -20.24 -3.70 36.31
CA ALA A 47 -21.15 -2.67 35.86
C ALA A 47 -20.37 -1.43 35.40
N PRO A 48 -20.81 -0.74 34.34
CA PRO A 48 -20.14 0.47 33.90
C PRO A 48 -20.20 1.56 34.99
N PRO A 49 -19.26 2.53 34.99
CA PRO A 49 -19.24 3.62 35.97
C PRO A 49 -20.56 4.38 36.07
N HIS A 50 -20.83 4.96 37.24
CA HIS A 50 -22.04 5.75 37.49
C HIS A 50 -22.10 6.93 36.50
N GLY A 51 -23.16 6.99 35.69
CA GLY A 51 -23.35 7.98 34.62
C GLY A 51 -23.08 7.48 33.19
N TYR A 52 -22.60 6.24 33.00
CA TYR A 52 -22.49 5.67 31.66
C TYR A 52 -23.87 5.31 31.09
N VAL A 53 -24.19 5.90 29.94
CA VAL A 53 -25.42 5.66 29.18
C VAL A 53 -25.08 4.91 27.89
N CYS A 54 -25.78 3.80 27.63
CA CYS A 54 -25.55 3.01 26.42
C CYS A 54 -25.95 3.79 25.16
N ALA A 55 -25.05 3.95 24.18
CA ALA A 55 -25.35 4.67 22.94
C ALA A 55 -26.33 3.95 21.99
N ILE A 56 -26.72 2.71 22.29
CA ILE A 56 -27.67 1.93 21.47
C ILE A 56 -29.11 2.14 21.93
N CYS A 57 -29.37 2.03 23.24
CA CYS A 57 -30.72 2.11 23.83
C CYS A 57 -30.91 3.28 24.81
N SER A 58 -29.86 4.07 25.08
CA SER A 58 -29.88 5.21 26.01
C SER A 58 -30.22 4.86 27.47
N ILE A 59 -30.03 3.60 27.87
CA ILE A 59 -30.27 3.14 29.25
C ILE A 59 -28.92 2.98 29.98
N PRO A 60 -28.76 3.47 31.21
CA PRO A 60 -27.56 3.25 32.01
C PRO A 60 -27.46 1.81 32.52
N GLY A 61 -26.27 1.40 33.00
CA GLY A 61 -26.10 0.14 33.75
C GLY A 61 -25.59 -1.08 32.96
N HIS A 62 -25.32 -0.94 31.66
CA HIS A 62 -24.65 -2.00 30.88
C HIS A 62 -23.72 -1.42 29.81
N TRP A 63 -22.67 -2.15 29.47
CA TRP A 63 -21.79 -1.80 28.35
C TRP A 63 -22.49 -1.98 27.00
N ILE A 64 -22.21 -1.12 26.02
CA ILE A 64 -22.69 -1.24 24.62
C ILE A 64 -22.51 -2.67 24.05
N GLN A 65 -21.45 -3.38 24.47
CA GLN A 65 -21.19 -4.75 24.01
C GLN A 65 -22.24 -5.76 24.46
N ARG A 66 -22.84 -5.57 25.65
CA ARG A 66 -23.88 -6.40 26.28
C ARG A 66 -25.28 -5.80 26.19
N CYS A 67 -25.49 -4.77 25.36
CA CYS A 67 -26.79 -4.14 25.21
C CYS A 67 -27.84 -5.15 24.73
N PRO A 68 -28.99 -5.29 25.42
CA PRO A 68 -30.04 -6.23 25.04
C PRO A 68 -30.61 -5.90 23.65
N GLU A 69 -30.58 -4.62 23.26
CA GLU A 69 -31.07 -4.13 21.97
C GLU A 69 -30.02 -4.14 20.85
N LYS A 70 -28.78 -4.55 21.13
CA LYS A 70 -27.68 -4.56 20.13
C LYS A 70 -28.02 -5.35 18.86
N LYS A 71 -28.86 -6.39 18.98
CA LYS A 71 -29.30 -7.21 17.84
C LYS A 71 -30.25 -6.46 16.89
N LYS A 72 -30.92 -5.40 17.36
CA LYS A 72 -31.85 -4.56 16.57
C LYS A 72 -31.15 -3.42 15.83
N ALA A 73 -29.91 -3.10 16.19
CA ALA A 73 -29.15 -2.07 15.51
C ALA A 73 -28.95 -2.46 14.04
N LYS A 74 -29.56 -1.68 13.13
CA LYS A 74 -29.48 -1.89 11.67
C LYS A 74 -28.00 -1.95 11.28
N LYS A 75 -27.50 -3.13 10.90
CA LYS A 75 -26.21 -3.23 10.23
C LYS A 75 -26.26 -2.26 9.06
N ARG A 76 -25.29 -1.33 8.98
CA ARG A 76 -25.14 -0.48 7.79
C ARG A 76 -25.14 -1.41 6.59
N LYS A 77 -26.21 -1.39 5.80
CA LYS A 77 -26.30 -2.22 4.60
C LYS A 77 -25.11 -1.78 3.75
N ARG A 78 -24.19 -2.69 3.47
CA ARG A 78 -23.17 -2.45 2.44
C ARG A 78 -23.93 -2.05 1.18
N ASN A 79 -23.42 -1.07 0.45
CA ASN A 79 -23.97 -0.65 -0.84
C ASN A 79 -24.24 -1.90 -1.69
N THR A 80 -25.52 -2.24 -1.86
CA THR A 80 -25.98 -3.46 -2.54
C THR A 80 -25.77 -3.41 -4.04
N ASN A 81 -25.34 -2.26 -4.58
CA ASN A 81 -25.07 -2.05 -6.00
C ASN A 81 -23.65 -2.47 -6.42
N HIS A 82 -22.86 -3.11 -5.54
CA HIS A 82 -21.64 -3.78 -5.97
C HIS A 82 -22.02 -5.11 -6.62
N ILE A 83 -22.27 -5.08 -7.94
CA ILE A 83 -22.51 -6.26 -8.76
C ILE A 83 -21.17 -7.02 -8.81
N PRO A 84 -21.06 -8.24 -8.22
CA PRO A 84 -19.88 -9.06 -8.41
C PRO A 84 -19.86 -9.49 -9.88
N VAL A 85 -18.88 -8.99 -10.65
CA VAL A 85 -18.63 -9.50 -12.00
C VAL A 85 -18.01 -10.89 -11.83
N ALA A 86 -18.78 -11.94 -12.14
CA ALA A 86 -18.28 -13.30 -12.09
C ALA A 86 -17.29 -13.53 -13.24
N GLY A 87 -16.09 -14.02 -12.93
CA GLY A 87 -15.23 -14.69 -13.91
C GLY A 87 -14.41 -13.82 -14.87
N VAL A 88 -14.33 -12.51 -14.68
CA VAL A 88 -13.24 -11.72 -15.27
C VAL A 88 -12.22 -11.49 -14.17
N ASP A 89 -11.40 -12.51 -13.91
CA ASP A 89 -10.17 -12.28 -13.16
C ASP A 89 -9.37 -11.24 -13.96
N PRO A 90 -8.90 -10.15 -13.32
CA PRO A 90 -8.11 -9.14 -14.02
C PRO A 90 -6.94 -9.85 -14.69
N SER A 91 -6.63 -9.45 -15.93
CA SER A 91 -5.52 -10.03 -16.68
C SER A 91 -4.29 -10.10 -15.80
N GLN A 92 -3.45 -11.14 -15.98
CA GLN A 92 -2.19 -11.25 -15.27
C GLN A 92 -1.35 -9.95 -15.41
N ASP A 93 -1.49 -9.26 -16.54
CA ASP A 93 -0.87 -7.95 -16.77
C ASP A 93 -1.43 -6.85 -15.85
N ASP A 94 -2.73 -6.84 -15.60
CA ASP A 94 -3.38 -5.86 -14.72
C ASP A 94 -3.03 -6.13 -13.26
N ILE A 95 -2.95 -7.41 -12.87
CA ILE A 95 -2.46 -7.84 -11.56
C ILE A 95 -1.01 -7.38 -11.38
N ALA A 96 -0.16 -7.58 -12.39
CA ALA A 96 1.24 -7.18 -12.35
C ALA A 96 1.40 -5.66 -12.23
N LYS A 97 0.67 -4.88 -13.04
CA LYS A 97 0.65 -3.40 -12.96
C LYS A 97 0.19 -2.92 -11.58
N ALA A 98 -0.86 -3.51 -11.02
CA ALA A 98 -1.36 -3.15 -9.69
C ALA A 98 -0.31 -3.43 -8.59
N LYS A 99 0.36 -4.59 -8.65
CA LYS A 99 1.46 -4.93 -7.71
C LYS A 99 2.63 -3.95 -7.85
N ALA A 100 3.02 -3.60 -9.08
CA ALA A 100 4.08 -2.62 -9.34
C ALA A 100 3.74 -1.22 -8.78
N LEU A 101 2.49 -0.77 -8.92
CA LEU A 101 2.05 0.50 -8.33
C LEU A 101 2.05 0.44 -6.79
N GLN A 102 1.63 -0.67 -6.20
CA GLN A 102 1.63 -0.85 -4.75
C GLN A 102 3.05 -0.88 -4.18
N SER A 103 3.98 -1.59 -4.82
CA SER A 103 5.38 -1.63 -4.39
C SER A 103 6.03 -0.25 -4.49
N LYS A 104 5.80 0.46 -5.60
CA LYS A 104 6.26 1.83 -5.83
C LYS A 104 5.76 2.80 -4.74
N MET A 105 4.48 2.77 -4.40
CA MET A 105 3.91 3.60 -3.33
C MET A 105 4.46 3.21 -1.94
N THR A 106 4.76 1.92 -1.73
CA THR A 106 5.36 1.42 -0.50
C THR A 106 6.80 1.93 -0.34
N VAL A 107 7.59 1.95 -1.41
CA VAL A 107 8.95 2.50 -1.40
C VAL A 107 8.94 4.00 -1.12
N LEU A 108 8.06 4.75 -1.81
CA LEU A 108 7.86 6.20 -1.59
C LEU A 108 7.51 6.54 -0.14
N SER A 109 6.66 5.74 0.50
CA SER A 109 6.25 5.98 1.89
C SER A 109 7.29 5.54 2.93
N LYS A 110 8.10 4.51 2.62
CA LYS A 110 9.22 4.08 3.47
C LYS A 110 10.39 5.08 3.44
N ASN A 111 10.70 5.64 2.27
CA ASN A 111 11.79 6.61 2.08
C ASN A 111 11.32 8.06 2.29
N ALA A 112 10.25 8.27 3.05
CA ALA A 112 9.70 9.60 3.26
C ALA A 112 10.68 10.49 4.03
N PRO A 113 10.94 11.73 3.57
CA PRO A 113 11.84 12.65 4.24
C PRO A 113 11.32 13.04 5.64
N LYS A 114 12.22 13.35 6.55
CA LYS A 114 11.87 13.88 7.87
C LYS A 114 11.45 15.35 7.75
N CYS A 115 10.41 15.74 8.50
CA CYS A 115 10.05 17.15 8.68
C CYS A 115 11.10 17.88 9.53
N TYR A 116 10.99 19.21 9.63
CA TYR A 116 11.74 20.03 10.59
C TYR A 116 11.50 19.62 12.07
N CYS A 117 10.38 18.95 12.32
CA CYS A 117 10.02 18.39 13.63
C CYS A 117 10.67 17.02 13.92
N GLY A 118 11.51 16.47 13.03
CA GLY A 118 12.17 15.17 13.19
C GLY A 118 11.29 13.94 12.89
N ALA A 119 9.97 14.11 12.78
CA ALA A 119 9.04 13.05 12.39
C ALA A 119 9.09 12.72 10.89
N THR A 120 8.71 11.50 10.53
CA THR A 120 8.52 11.12 9.12
C THR A 120 7.31 11.85 8.54
N SER A 121 7.50 12.40 7.33
CA SER A 121 6.44 13.07 6.61
C SER A 121 5.43 12.08 6.03
N ARG A 122 4.20 12.56 5.77
CA ARG A 122 3.10 11.81 5.20
C ARG A 122 2.89 12.23 3.75
N LEU A 123 2.90 11.25 2.85
CA LEU A 123 2.55 11.46 1.45
C LEU A 123 1.05 11.75 1.30
N LYS A 124 0.70 12.83 0.60
CA LYS A 124 -0.68 13.22 0.33
C LYS A 124 -0.81 13.83 -1.07
N LYS A 125 -1.86 13.46 -1.80
CA LYS A 125 -2.23 14.10 -3.07
C LYS A 125 -2.92 15.43 -2.81
N VAL A 126 -2.50 16.49 -3.49
CA VAL A 126 -3.17 17.80 -3.45
C VAL A 126 -4.34 17.76 -4.43
N THR A 127 -5.56 17.88 -3.91
CA THR A 127 -6.79 17.67 -4.69
C THR A 127 -7.57 18.95 -4.96
N LYS A 128 -7.29 20.05 -4.25
CA LYS A 128 -8.01 21.32 -4.41
C LYS A 128 -7.00 22.47 -4.41
N THR A 129 -7.16 23.41 -5.33
CA THR A 129 -6.72 24.79 -5.13
C THR A 129 -7.66 25.42 -4.10
N GLN A 130 -7.14 26.29 -3.23
CA GLN A 130 -7.98 26.93 -2.22
C GLN A 130 -8.93 27.98 -2.83
N ASP A 131 -8.70 28.43 -4.06
CA ASP A 131 -9.45 29.55 -4.63
C ASP A 131 -10.17 29.10 -5.92
N MET A 132 -11.50 28.97 -5.83
CA MET A 132 -12.39 29.09 -6.98
C MET A 132 -12.45 30.59 -7.30
N TRP A 133 -11.43 31.12 -7.97
CA TRP A 133 -11.55 32.39 -8.68
C TRP A 133 -11.92 32.05 -10.11
N GLU A 134 -13.08 32.54 -10.58
CA GLU A 134 -13.50 32.41 -11.97
C GLU A 134 -12.43 33.06 -12.87
N GLY A 135 -11.61 32.22 -13.52
CA GLY A 135 -10.53 32.63 -14.43
C GLY A 135 -9.10 32.23 -14.05
N GLY A 136 -8.86 31.60 -12.88
CA GLY A 136 -7.50 31.29 -12.42
C GLY A 136 -6.94 29.95 -12.91
N GLU A 137 -5.76 29.97 -13.53
CA GLU A 137 -4.95 28.77 -13.82
C GLU A 137 -4.87 27.84 -12.59
N ARG A 138 -5.18 26.56 -12.77
CA ARG A 138 -5.04 25.56 -11.70
C ARG A 138 -3.58 25.57 -11.23
N SER A 139 -3.35 25.75 -9.92
CA SER A 139 -1.99 25.74 -9.38
C SER A 139 -1.25 24.47 -9.85
N ARG A 140 0.00 24.63 -10.27
CA ARG A 140 0.89 23.54 -10.73
C ARG A 140 1.07 22.42 -9.69
N ALA A 141 0.66 22.67 -8.44
CA ALA A 141 0.65 21.70 -7.35
C ALA A 141 -0.58 20.77 -7.33
N VAL A 142 -1.67 21.07 -8.04
CA VAL A 142 -2.89 20.22 -8.04
C VAL A 142 -2.67 18.97 -8.88
N GLY A 143 -3.11 17.82 -8.34
CA GLY A 143 -2.90 16.50 -8.97
C GLY A 143 -1.61 15.82 -8.55
N ASN A 144 -0.68 16.58 -7.98
CA ASN A 144 0.63 16.13 -7.55
C ASN A 144 0.65 15.61 -6.11
N PHE A 145 1.64 14.76 -5.81
CA PHE A 145 1.88 14.23 -4.47
C PHE A 145 2.93 15.06 -3.75
N PHE A 146 2.69 15.31 -2.46
CA PHE A 146 3.59 16.05 -1.59
C PHE A 146 3.73 15.34 -0.24
N PHE A 147 4.90 15.49 0.36
CA PHE A 147 5.19 15.10 1.72
C PHE A 147 4.83 16.22 2.70
N PHE A 148 3.93 15.95 3.64
CA PHE A 148 3.49 16.90 4.68
C PHE A 148 3.87 16.43 6.07
N CYS A 149 4.01 17.35 7.02
CA CYS A 149 4.14 16.99 8.43
C CYS A 149 2.92 16.19 8.93
N LYS A 150 3.16 15.12 9.70
CA LYS A 150 2.11 14.31 10.35
C LYS A 150 1.44 15.02 11.52
N TYR A 151 2.21 15.80 12.28
CA TYR A 151 1.76 16.45 13.51
C TYR A 151 1.15 17.82 13.22
N LYS A 152 0.00 18.11 13.84
CA LYS A 152 -0.72 19.38 13.71
C LYS A 152 -1.03 20.04 15.07
N GLU A 153 -0.52 19.50 16.18
CA GLU A 153 -1.15 19.69 17.49
C GLU A 153 -0.23 20.24 18.59
N SER A 154 0.54 21.27 18.26
CA SER A 154 1.03 22.25 19.22
C SER A 154 1.27 23.55 18.46
N ASP A 155 1.27 24.70 19.13
CA ASP A 155 1.20 26.07 18.56
C ASP A 155 2.23 26.44 17.48
N LYS A 156 3.10 25.52 17.07
CA LYS A 156 4.01 25.61 15.94
C LYS A 156 3.60 24.60 14.87
N ARG A 157 2.73 25.00 13.95
CA ARG A 157 2.44 24.22 12.74
C ARG A 157 3.70 24.09 11.90
N CYS A 158 4.25 22.88 11.81
CA CYS A 158 5.37 22.57 10.94
C CYS A 158 4.96 22.82 9.48
N LYS A 159 5.57 23.83 8.84
CA LYS A 159 5.29 24.24 7.45
C LYS A 159 5.98 23.35 6.40
N PHE A 160 6.43 22.17 6.80
CA PHE A 160 7.11 21.24 5.89
C PHE A 160 6.15 20.75 4.80
N ALA A 161 6.49 21.09 3.56
CA ALA A 161 5.89 20.56 2.35
C ALA A 161 7.01 20.34 1.33
N ARG A 162 7.24 19.09 0.90
CA ARG A 162 8.16 18.78 -0.20
C ARG A 162 7.42 18.08 -1.33
N PHE A 163 7.68 18.49 -2.55
CA PHE A 163 7.17 17.82 -3.74
C PHE A 163 7.80 16.44 -3.86
N VAL A 164 7.02 15.47 -4.32
CA VAL A 164 7.57 14.19 -4.77
C VAL A 164 8.05 14.43 -6.18
N ASP A 165 9.32 14.75 -6.34
CA ASP A 165 9.96 14.63 -7.65
C ASP A 165 9.67 13.22 -8.14
N GLU A 166 9.20 13.10 -9.38
CA GLU A 166 8.96 11.81 -10.01
C GLU A 166 10.25 10.99 -9.89
N LEU A 167 10.23 10.13 -8.87
CA LEU A 167 11.00 8.93 -8.60
C LEU A 167 12.42 8.94 -9.15
N ASN A 168 13.40 9.04 -8.26
CA ASN A 168 14.68 8.35 -8.40
C ASN A 168 15.17 8.19 -9.84
N ASP A 169 15.44 9.30 -10.52
CA ASP A 169 16.49 9.26 -11.52
C ASP A 169 17.78 9.07 -10.73
N SER A 170 18.24 7.83 -10.63
CA SER A 170 19.67 7.54 -10.45
C SER A 170 20.54 8.16 -11.58
N ASP A 171 19.93 8.89 -12.53
CA ASP A 171 20.56 9.56 -13.67
C ASP A 171 20.43 11.10 -13.69
N ARG A 172 20.07 11.80 -12.60
CA ARG A 172 20.18 13.28 -12.54
C ARG A 172 21.58 13.77 -12.17
N GLY A 173 22.57 13.18 -12.83
CA GLY A 173 23.97 13.59 -12.81
C GLY A 173 24.43 14.28 -14.09
N GLN A 174 23.60 15.07 -14.77
CA GLN A 174 24.05 15.97 -15.84
C GLN A 174 23.28 17.31 -15.82
N SER A 175 23.46 18.08 -14.74
CA SER A 175 23.23 19.52 -14.82
C SER A 175 24.42 20.16 -15.55
N SER A 176 24.23 20.44 -16.83
CA SER A 176 24.70 21.65 -17.53
C SER A 176 25.93 22.35 -16.92
N LYS A 177 27.11 22.08 -17.47
CA LYS A 177 28.18 23.09 -17.54
C LYS A 177 28.24 23.63 -18.96
N ASP A 178 27.20 24.37 -19.34
CA ASP A 178 27.35 25.42 -20.35
C ASP A 178 28.00 26.60 -19.63
N THR A 179 29.32 26.63 -19.61
CA THR A 179 30.05 27.88 -19.42
C THR A 179 30.55 28.30 -20.79
N ASP A 180 29.70 29.03 -21.50
CA ASP A 180 30.15 30.03 -22.45
C ASP A 180 31.14 30.95 -21.74
N LYS A 181 32.41 30.88 -22.16
CA LYS A 181 33.41 31.90 -21.85
C LYS A 181 34.32 32.08 -23.04
N ASN A 182 33.85 32.96 -23.92
CA ASN A 182 34.58 34.04 -24.59
C ASN A 182 35.99 33.76 -25.09
#